data_AF-A0A957P8B7-F1
#
_entry.id   AF-A0A957P8B7-F1
#
_cell.length_a   1.000
_cell.length_b   1.000
_cell.length_c   1.000
_cell.angle_alpha   90.00
_cell.angle_beta   90.00
_cell.angle_gamma   90.00
#
_symmetry.space_group_name_H-M   'P 1'
#
loop_
_entity.id
_entity.type
_entity.pdbx_description
1 polymer ?
#
loop_
_entity_poly.entity_id
_entity_poly.type
_entity_poly.pdbx_seq_one_letter_code
_entity_poly.pdbx_strand_id
1 'polypeptide(L)'
;MNKHINQDFTIDEDDRPIGRILSRREILALLGTTGTAALLAACAPLGQGGPGGPGGPGGPGGETATDLTALATTNASLANGCVVRPALTEGPVFVDEELDRSDIRLDPSDNQMSEGVQLDLTFNVSKVADGACVPLAGVQVDIWHCNAYGIYSDTTELGMHTVGQKFLRGYQVTDGNGMAHFTTIYPGWYDGRAVHIHFKMRT
;
A
#
# COMPACT_ATOMS: atom_id res chain seq x y z
N MET A 1 -22.46 -47.80 29.80
CA MET A 1 -22.54 -46.54 30.56
C MET A 1 -22.17 -45.38 29.64
N ASN A 2 -23.16 -44.71 29.04
CA ASN A 2 -22.95 -43.45 28.32
C ASN A 2 -22.89 -42.32 29.33
N LYS A 3 -21.79 -41.56 29.36
CA LYS A 3 -21.74 -40.29 30.11
C LYS A 3 -21.62 -39.16 29.10
N HIS A 4 -22.76 -38.53 28.82
CA HIS A 4 -22.82 -37.24 28.14
C HIS A 4 -22.15 -36.19 29.04
N ILE A 5 -21.18 -35.46 28.49
CA ILE A 5 -20.61 -34.28 29.12
C ILE A 5 -21.11 -33.08 28.30
N ASN A 6 -22.08 -32.35 28.86
CA ASN A 6 -22.44 -31.02 28.37
C ASN A 6 -21.40 -30.05 28.92
N GLN A 7 -20.53 -29.52 28.06
CA GLN A 7 -19.68 -28.38 28.40
C GLN A 7 -20.45 -27.12 28.00
N ASP A 8 -20.92 -26.40 29.01
CA ASP A 8 -21.52 -25.08 28.88
C ASP A 8 -20.39 -24.09 28.61
N PHE A 9 -20.15 -23.78 27.34
CA PHE A 9 -19.19 -22.74 26.94
C PHE A 9 -19.79 -21.39 27.24
N THR A 10 -19.52 -20.88 28.44
CA THR A 10 -19.72 -19.46 28.74
C THR A 10 -18.63 -18.71 27.96
N ILE A 11 -19.04 -17.93 26.96
CA ILE A 11 -18.15 -17.02 26.23
C ILE A 11 -17.72 -15.93 27.23
N ASP A 12 -16.45 -15.94 27.64
CA ASP A 12 -15.86 -14.85 28.40
C ASP A 12 -15.81 -13.61 27.48
N GLU A 13 -16.52 -12.57 27.89
CA GLU A 13 -16.70 -11.31 27.17
C GLU A 13 -15.55 -10.34 27.48
N ASP A 14 -14.31 -10.75 27.20
CA ASP A 14 -13.10 -9.96 27.49
C ASP A 14 -12.83 -8.85 26.44
N ASP A 15 -13.52 -8.88 25.29
CA ASP A 15 -13.32 -7.93 24.18
C ASP A 15 -14.07 -6.60 24.34
N ARG A 16 -14.58 -6.28 25.53
CA ARG A 16 -15.26 -5.00 25.76
C ARG A 16 -14.23 -3.87 25.86
N PRO A 17 -14.23 -2.89 24.95
CA PRO A 17 -13.31 -1.76 25.04
C PRO A 17 -13.56 -0.98 26.34
N ILE A 18 -12.60 -1.02 27.26
CA ILE A 18 -12.67 -0.25 28.51
C ILE A 18 -12.10 1.13 28.23
N GLY A 19 -12.98 2.10 27.99
CA GLY A 19 -12.61 3.50 27.77
C GLY A 19 -12.92 4.01 26.36
N ARG A 20 -12.56 5.28 26.12
CA ARG A 20 -12.85 5.98 24.87
C ARG A 20 -11.61 5.97 23.98
N ILE A 21 -11.72 5.37 22.80
CA ILE A 21 -10.70 5.50 21.74
C ILE A 21 -10.74 6.95 21.25
N LEU A 22 -9.64 7.69 21.46
CA LEU A 22 -9.51 9.06 20.98
C LEU A 22 -9.46 9.08 19.45
N SER A 23 -10.25 9.95 18.85
CA SER A 23 -10.20 10.20 17.41
C SER A 23 -8.90 10.91 17.02
N ARG A 24 -8.49 10.78 15.76
CA ARG A 24 -7.33 11.52 15.21
C ARG A 24 -7.41 13.03 15.47
N ARG A 25 -8.62 13.61 15.47
CA ARG A 25 -8.84 15.04 15.74
C ARG A 25 -8.56 15.41 17.19
N GLU A 26 -8.86 14.52 18.13
CA GLU A 26 -8.62 14.75 19.57
C GLU A 26 -7.13 14.66 19.91
N ILE A 27 -6.39 13.75 19.27
CA ILE A 27 -4.93 13.65 19.44
C ILE A 27 -4.24 14.93 18.92
N LEU A 28 -4.67 15.45 17.76
CA LEU A 28 -4.14 16.69 17.21
C LEU A 28 -4.46 17.91 18.08
N ALA A 29 -5.64 17.95 18.71
CA ALA A 29 -5.99 19.00 19.66
C ALA A 29 -5.13 18.94 20.93
N LEU A 30 -4.80 17.75 21.43
CA LEU A 30 -3.94 17.58 22.61
C LEU A 30 -2.49 18.02 22.36
N LEU A 31 -1.99 17.82 21.14
CA LEU A 31 -0.62 18.16 20.75
C LEU A 31 -0.47 19.62 20.27
N GLY A 32 -1.57 20.26 19.85
CA GLY A 32 -1.57 21.61 19.29
C GLY A 32 -1.53 22.76 20.31
N THR A 33 -1.73 22.49 21.60
CA THR A 33 -1.87 23.55 22.63
C THR A 33 -0.56 24.05 23.23
N THR A 34 0.61 23.55 22.83
CA THR A 34 1.92 24.00 23.37
C THR A 34 2.67 24.98 22.46
N GLY A 35 2.09 25.41 21.33
CA GLY A 35 2.84 26.08 20.25
C GLY A 35 2.47 27.54 19.91
N THR A 36 1.65 28.24 20.69
CA THR A 36 1.23 29.63 20.34
C THR A 36 1.59 30.63 21.45
N ALA A 37 2.89 30.92 21.62
CA ALA A 37 3.34 32.09 22.35
C ALA A 37 4.79 32.46 21.99
N ALA A 38 5.01 33.11 20.84
CA ALA A 38 6.06 34.11 20.63
C ALA A 38 6.12 34.51 19.14
N LEU A 39 5.38 35.53 18.76
CA LEU A 39 5.66 36.35 17.56
C LEU A 39 4.97 37.70 17.76
N LEU A 40 5.58 38.53 18.60
CA LEU A 40 5.28 39.95 18.68
C LEU A 40 6.59 40.72 18.67
N ALA A 41 6.60 41.75 17.81
CA ALA A 41 7.53 42.87 17.72
C ALA A 41 8.84 42.66 16.95
N ALA A 42 8.86 43.15 15.70
CA ALA A 42 9.88 44.10 15.23
C ALA A 42 9.44 44.75 13.89
N CYS A 43 8.64 45.82 13.99
CA CYS A 43 8.57 46.85 12.96
C CYS A 43 9.27 48.09 13.53
N ALA A 44 10.41 48.47 12.96
CA ALA A 44 10.90 49.85 12.97
C ALA A 44 11.90 50.06 11.81
N PRO A 45 11.76 51.13 11.01
CA PRO A 45 12.73 51.49 9.97
C PRO A 45 13.77 52.45 10.55
N LEU A 46 15.06 52.23 10.29
CA LEU A 46 16.09 53.28 10.42
C LEU A 46 17.06 53.19 9.25
N GLY A 47 17.23 54.34 8.60
CA GLY A 47 18.05 54.48 7.41
C GLY A 47 19.52 54.77 7.67
N GLN A 48 20.24 54.71 6.55
CA GLN A 48 21.31 55.60 6.12
C GLN A 48 22.73 55.41 6.72
N GLY A 49 23.62 54.87 5.86
CA GLY A 49 24.88 55.55 5.54
C GLY A 49 26.20 54.85 5.92
N GLY A 50 26.96 54.42 4.90
CA GLY A 50 28.42 54.51 4.91
C GLY A 50 29.20 53.21 4.62
N PRO A 51 30.33 53.25 3.85
CA PRO A 51 30.81 52.11 3.06
C PRO A 51 32.14 51.49 3.54
N GLY A 52 32.41 50.25 3.08
CA GLY A 52 33.80 49.76 2.88
C GLY A 52 34.11 48.36 3.40
N GLY A 53 34.62 47.49 2.51
CA GLY A 53 35.38 46.29 2.88
C GLY A 53 34.99 45.01 2.13
N PRO A 54 35.88 44.39 1.32
CA PRO A 54 35.55 43.25 0.46
C PRO A 54 35.93 41.88 1.08
N GLY A 55 35.27 40.81 0.60
CA GLY A 55 35.89 39.49 0.46
C GLY A 55 35.27 38.34 1.25
N GLY A 56 34.62 37.41 0.55
CA GLY A 56 34.32 36.06 1.01
C GLY A 56 33.34 35.31 0.10
N PRO A 57 33.73 34.22 -0.59
CA PRO A 57 32.83 33.41 -1.38
C PRO A 57 32.24 32.27 -0.51
N GLY A 58 30.92 32.05 -0.55
CA GLY A 58 30.32 30.95 0.21
C GLY A 58 28.83 30.75 -0.02
N GLY A 59 28.50 29.86 -0.97
CA GLY A 59 27.30 29.00 -0.94
C GLY A 59 26.07 29.47 -1.73
N PRO A 60 25.61 28.72 -2.75
CA PRO A 60 24.23 28.77 -3.19
C PRO A 60 23.44 27.75 -2.36
N GLY A 61 22.97 28.17 -1.19
CA GLY A 61 21.94 27.45 -0.42
C GLY A 61 20.57 28.05 -0.71
N GLY A 62 20.16 28.02 -1.98
CA GLY A 62 18.84 28.47 -2.39
C GLY A 62 17.83 27.37 -2.09
N GLU A 63 17.31 27.34 -0.87
CA GLU A 63 16.14 26.53 -0.53
C GLU A 63 14.98 27.06 -1.37
N THR A 64 14.66 26.35 -2.46
CA THR A 64 13.44 26.57 -3.23
C THR A 64 12.28 26.36 -2.29
N ALA A 65 11.69 27.46 -1.81
CA ALA A 65 10.41 27.43 -1.13
C ALA A 65 9.43 26.71 -2.06
N THR A 66 9.07 25.49 -1.70
CA THR A 66 8.07 24.71 -2.41
C THR A 66 6.80 25.54 -2.37
N ASP A 67 6.39 26.04 -3.54
CA ASP A 67 5.22 26.89 -3.66
C ASP A 67 3.99 26.05 -3.30
N LEU A 68 3.57 26.14 -2.03
CA LEU A 68 2.40 25.45 -1.48
C LEU A 68 1.14 25.83 -2.25
N THR A 69 1.13 27.01 -2.87
CA THR A 69 0.08 27.48 -3.76
C THR A 69 0.10 26.74 -5.10
N ALA A 70 1.26 26.38 -5.64
CA ALA A 70 1.37 25.54 -6.84
C ALA A 70 0.91 24.10 -6.58
N LEU A 71 1.28 23.50 -5.44
CA LEU A 71 0.80 22.18 -4.98
C LEU A 71 -0.72 22.17 -4.69
N ALA A 72 -1.26 23.26 -4.16
CA ALA A 72 -2.69 23.42 -3.95
C ALA A 72 -3.45 23.56 -5.29
N THR A 73 -2.85 24.19 -6.30
CA THR A 73 -3.46 24.40 -7.62
C THR A 73 -3.45 23.11 -8.46
N THR A 74 -2.41 22.27 -8.38
CA THR A 74 -2.43 20.91 -8.97
C THR A 74 -3.42 19.99 -8.28
N ASN A 75 -3.62 20.12 -6.97
CA ASN A 75 -4.65 19.34 -6.27
C ASN A 75 -6.07 19.86 -6.54
N ALA A 76 -6.24 21.14 -6.86
CA ALA A 76 -7.54 21.73 -7.22
C ALA A 76 -7.95 21.45 -8.68
N SER A 77 -7.01 21.14 -9.58
CA SER A 77 -7.32 20.71 -10.95
C SER A 77 -7.64 19.21 -11.07
N LEU A 78 -7.40 18.42 -10.01
CA LEU A 78 -7.88 17.03 -9.88
C LEU A 78 -9.34 16.97 -9.40
N ALA A 79 -10.19 17.85 -9.92
CA ALA A 79 -11.63 17.75 -9.74
C ALA A 79 -12.12 16.46 -10.44
N ASN A 80 -12.19 15.36 -9.67
CA ASN A 80 -12.77 14.05 -10.02
C ASN A 80 -11.96 13.06 -10.90
N GLY A 81 -10.64 13.20 -11.05
CA GLY A 81 -9.87 12.36 -11.99
C GLY A 81 -9.48 10.97 -11.51
N CYS A 82 -8.62 10.87 -10.48
CA CYS A 82 -8.14 9.66 -9.81
C CYS A 82 -6.92 10.03 -8.95
N VAL A 83 -6.62 9.24 -7.92
CA VAL A 83 -5.46 9.45 -7.03
C VAL A 83 -4.46 8.32 -7.24
N VAL A 84 -3.17 8.65 -7.30
CA VAL A 84 -2.10 7.66 -7.41
C VAL A 84 -2.15 6.72 -6.21
N ARG A 85 -2.13 5.40 -6.48
CA ARG A 85 -2.11 4.41 -5.40
C ARG A 85 -0.75 4.43 -4.69
N PRO A 86 -0.73 4.47 -3.35
CA PRO A 86 0.54 4.42 -2.62
C PRO A 86 1.22 3.07 -2.85
N ALA A 87 2.54 3.11 -3.05
CA ALA A 87 3.35 1.91 -3.04
C ALA A 87 3.42 1.33 -1.63
N LEU A 88 3.43 0.00 -1.51
CA LEU A 88 3.73 -0.72 -0.28
C LEU A 88 5.00 -1.56 -0.51
N THR A 89 5.62 -2.00 0.58
CA THR A 89 6.78 -2.90 0.50
C THR A 89 6.39 -4.23 -0.14
N GLU A 90 7.30 -4.78 -0.95
CA GLU A 90 7.11 -6.04 -1.68
C GLU A 90 6.90 -7.24 -0.71
N GLY A 91 7.57 -7.22 0.44
CA GLY A 91 7.61 -8.35 1.36
C GLY A 91 8.63 -9.42 0.92
N PRO A 92 8.89 -10.43 1.74
CA PRO A 92 10.04 -11.33 1.55
C PRO A 92 9.79 -12.48 0.55
N VAL A 93 8.55 -12.64 0.06
CA VAL A 93 8.12 -13.85 -0.70
C VAL A 93 7.80 -13.57 -2.17
N PHE A 94 8.25 -12.43 -2.71
CA PHE A 94 8.20 -12.22 -4.16
C PHE A 94 9.24 -13.12 -4.84
N VAL A 95 8.79 -13.84 -5.86
CA VAL A 95 9.65 -14.65 -6.74
C VAL A 95 9.21 -14.35 -8.16
N ASP A 96 10.15 -13.98 -9.02
CA ASP A 96 9.90 -13.75 -10.44
C ASP A 96 9.94 -15.08 -11.18
N GLU A 97 8.79 -15.76 -11.21
CA GLU A 97 8.62 -17.08 -11.82
C GLU A 97 8.37 -17.02 -13.34
N GLU A 98 8.23 -15.81 -13.90
CA GLU A 98 7.92 -15.58 -15.31
C GLU A 98 6.67 -16.35 -15.82
N LEU A 99 5.66 -16.52 -14.96
CA LEU A 99 4.44 -17.26 -15.26
C LEU A 99 3.36 -16.39 -15.94
N ASP A 100 3.31 -16.37 -17.27
CA ASP A 100 2.22 -15.75 -18.04
C ASP A 100 0.98 -16.66 -18.03
N ARG A 101 0.06 -16.41 -17.09
CA ARG A 101 -1.19 -17.17 -16.99
C ARG A 101 -2.27 -16.39 -16.23
N SER A 102 -3.49 -16.45 -16.74
CA SER A 102 -4.65 -15.83 -16.09
C SER A 102 -5.25 -16.71 -14.98
N ASP A 103 -5.37 -18.03 -15.18
CA ASP A 103 -5.75 -18.95 -14.11
C ASP A 103 -4.50 -19.40 -13.35
N ILE A 104 -4.36 -18.91 -12.12
CA ILE A 104 -3.19 -19.16 -11.27
C ILE A 104 -3.43 -20.28 -10.24
N ARG A 105 -4.59 -20.94 -10.27
CA ARG A 105 -4.99 -21.92 -9.24
C ARG A 105 -4.26 -23.26 -9.37
N LEU A 106 -4.00 -23.69 -10.61
CA LEU A 106 -3.26 -24.92 -10.90
C LEU A 106 -1.77 -24.70 -10.61
N ASP A 107 -1.10 -25.60 -9.90
CA ASP A 107 0.35 -25.58 -9.81
C ASP A 107 0.95 -26.28 -11.03
N PRO A 108 1.79 -25.62 -11.85
CA PRO A 108 2.38 -26.23 -13.04
C PRO A 108 3.45 -27.28 -12.70
N SER A 109 3.95 -27.32 -11.47
CA SER A 109 4.98 -28.29 -11.05
C SER A 109 4.42 -29.70 -10.83
N ASP A 110 3.18 -29.81 -10.37
CA ASP A 110 2.55 -31.09 -10.00
C ASP A 110 1.09 -31.25 -10.48
N ASN A 111 0.56 -30.25 -11.18
CA ASN A 111 -0.83 -30.16 -11.67
C ASN A 111 -1.89 -30.24 -10.55
N GLN A 112 -1.56 -29.87 -9.32
CA GLN A 112 -2.54 -29.78 -8.24
C GLN A 112 -3.31 -28.46 -8.31
N MET A 113 -4.62 -28.54 -8.10
CA MET A 113 -5.47 -27.35 -8.05
C MET A 113 -5.55 -26.82 -6.62
N SER A 114 -5.31 -25.53 -6.43
CA SER A 114 -5.45 -24.89 -5.13
C SER A 114 -6.91 -24.92 -4.67
N GLU A 115 -7.15 -25.48 -3.48
CA GLU A 115 -8.48 -25.48 -2.84
C GLU A 115 -8.85 -24.08 -2.34
N GLY A 116 -10.12 -23.69 -2.50
CA GLY A 116 -10.66 -22.44 -1.99
C GLY A 116 -11.86 -21.93 -2.76
N VAL A 117 -12.40 -20.79 -2.34
CA VAL A 117 -13.48 -20.09 -3.06
C VAL A 117 -12.87 -19.37 -4.26
N GLN A 118 -13.35 -19.64 -5.47
CA GLN A 118 -12.86 -18.97 -6.68
C GLN A 118 -13.11 -17.45 -6.60
N LEU A 119 -12.11 -16.68 -7.00
CA LEU A 119 -12.13 -15.24 -7.13
C LEU A 119 -11.67 -14.85 -8.54
N ASP A 120 -12.55 -14.19 -9.28
CA ASP A 120 -12.17 -13.51 -10.53
C ASP A 120 -11.69 -12.10 -10.18
N LEU A 121 -10.40 -11.86 -10.40
CA LEU A 121 -9.72 -10.63 -10.02
C LEU A 121 -9.35 -9.85 -11.29
N THR A 122 -9.78 -8.59 -11.36
CA THR A 122 -9.45 -7.70 -12.47
C THR A 122 -8.71 -6.48 -11.95
N PHE A 123 -7.53 -6.22 -12.49
CA PHE A 123 -6.80 -4.97 -12.30
C PHE A 123 -7.16 -4.00 -13.41
N ASN A 124 -7.62 -2.81 -13.02
CA ASN A 124 -7.76 -1.68 -13.92
C ASN A 124 -6.60 -0.71 -13.66
N VAL A 125 -5.66 -0.67 -14.60
CA VAL A 125 -4.43 0.12 -14.48
C VAL A 125 -4.57 1.39 -15.32
N SER A 126 -4.25 2.53 -14.71
CA SER A 126 -4.35 3.83 -15.35
C SER A 126 -3.18 4.71 -14.90
N LYS A 127 -2.81 5.66 -15.75
CA LYS A 127 -1.89 6.74 -15.40
C LYS A 127 -2.64 8.06 -15.29
N VAL A 128 -2.12 8.94 -14.45
CA VAL A 128 -2.56 10.34 -14.42
C VAL A 128 -1.85 11.07 -15.56
N ALA A 129 -2.60 11.56 -16.53
CA ALA A 129 -2.10 12.36 -17.65
C ALA A 129 -3.11 13.46 -17.98
N ASP A 130 -2.63 14.70 -18.18
CA ASP A 130 -3.44 15.86 -18.56
C ASP A 130 -4.68 16.09 -17.68
N GLY A 131 -4.55 15.83 -16.37
CA GLY A 131 -5.65 15.96 -15.40
C GLY A 131 -6.69 14.85 -15.43
N ALA A 132 -6.47 13.78 -16.20
CA ALA A 132 -7.38 12.65 -16.35
C ALA A 132 -6.71 11.31 -16.00
N CYS A 133 -7.55 10.30 -15.72
CA CYS A 133 -7.13 8.91 -15.65
C CYS A 133 -7.21 8.27 -17.03
N VAL A 134 -6.06 7.94 -17.60
CA VAL A 134 -5.97 7.30 -18.91
C VAL A 134 -5.56 5.83 -18.69
N PRO A 135 -6.32 4.87 -19.25
CA PRO A 135 -5.92 3.46 -19.23
C PRO A 135 -4.49 3.25 -19.68
N LEU A 136 -3.77 2.35 -18.99
CA LEU A 136 -2.37 2.09 -19.26
C LEU A 136 -2.18 0.64 -19.72
N ALA A 137 -2.01 0.47 -21.03
CA ALA A 137 -1.72 -0.80 -21.69
C ALA A 137 -0.24 -1.19 -21.59
N GLY A 138 0.05 -2.48 -21.72
CA GLY A 138 1.43 -3.00 -21.77
C GLY A 138 2.13 -3.09 -20.41
N VAL A 139 1.40 -2.90 -19.30
CA VAL A 139 1.94 -3.05 -17.94
C VAL A 139 1.84 -4.50 -17.55
N GLN A 140 2.95 -5.10 -17.16
CA GLN A 140 2.94 -6.41 -16.53
C GLN A 140 2.52 -6.26 -15.08
N VAL A 141 1.43 -6.94 -14.71
CA VAL A 141 0.92 -7.01 -13.35
C VAL A 141 1.22 -8.41 -12.82
N ASP A 142 2.17 -8.51 -11.90
CA ASP A 142 2.45 -9.75 -11.17
C ASP A 142 1.58 -9.82 -9.94
N ILE A 143 1.02 -10.99 -9.64
CA ILE A 143 0.36 -11.27 -8.36
C ILE A 143 0.90 -12.52 -7.70
N TRP A 144 0.90 -12.49 -6.37
CA TRP A 144 1.19 -13.64 -5.53
C TRP A 144 0.42 -13.54 -4.22
N HIS A 145 -0.04 -14.67 -3.71
CA HIS A 145 -0.70 -14.73 -2.41
C HIS A 145 -0.63 -16.15 -1.83
N CYS A 146 -0.97 -16.26 -0.55
CA CYS A 146 -1.09 -17.56 0.10
C CYS A 146 -2.34 -18.32 -0.35
N ASN A 147 -2.32 -19.64 -0.19
CA ASN A 147 -3.51 -20.47 -0.37
C ASN A 147 -4.54 -20.26 0.76
N ALA A 148 -5.67 -20.97 0.71
CA ALA A 148 -6.74 -20.87 1.71
C ALA A 148 -6.28 -21.18 3.15
N TYR A 149 -5.16 -21.88 3.31
CA TYR A 149 -4.55 -22.25 4.59
C TYR A 149 -3.44 -21.30 5.05
N GLY A 150 -3.18 -20.21 4.32
CA GLY A 150 -2.16 -19.23 4.68
C GLY A 150 -0.73 -19.59 4.26
N ILE A 151 -0.54 -20.60 3.39
CA ILE A 151 0.78 -21.04 2.91
C ILE A 151 1.12 -20.40 1.56
N TYR A 152 2.33 -19.83 1.43
CA TYR A 152 2.90 -19.35 0.18
C TYR A 152 3.64 -20.46 -0.56
N SER A 153 3.58 -20.44 -1.88
CA SER A 153 4.41 -21.28 -2.76
C SER A 153 5.84 -20.72 -2.89
N ASP A 154 6.78 -21.56 -3.31
CA ASP A 154 8.21 -21.24 -3.50
C ASP A 154 8.86 -20.40 -2.40
N THR A 155 8.80 -20.86 -1.14
CA THR A 155 9.48 -20.15 -0.07
C THR A 155 9.97 -21.07 1.06
N THR A 156 11.09 -20.66 1.67
CA THR A 156 11.56 -21.16 2.97
C THR A 156 11.31 -20.17 4.11
N GLU A 157 10.73 -19.00 3.80
CA GLU A 157 10.41 -17.96 4.76
C GLU A 157 9.15 -18.33 5.55
N LEU A 158 8.88 -17.59 6.63
CA LEU A 158 7.64 -17.73 7.42
C LEU A 158 7.42 -19.14 8.01
N GLY A 159 8.49 -19.94 8.15
CA GLY A 159 8.41 -21.33 8.63
C GLY A 159 7.82 -22.30 7.60
N MET A 160 7.74 -21.91 6.33
CA MET A 160 7.21 -22.71 5.24
C MET A 160 8.35 -23.44 4.50
N HIS A 161 8.02 -24.55 3.82
CA HIS A 161 8.97 -25.34 3.04
C HIS A 161 8.33 -25.78 1.72
N THR A 162 8.08 -24.82 0.84
CA THR A 162 7.31 -25.00 -0.40
C THR A 162 8.12 -24.75 -1.67
N VAL A 163 9.45 -24.83 -1.56
CA VAL A 163 10.40 -24.58 -2.67
C VAL A 163 10.02 -25.41 -3.91
N GLY A 164 9.94 -24.73 -5.06
CA GLY A 164 9.60 -25.31 -6.35
C GLY A 164 8.09 -25.41 -6.65
N GLN A 165 7.23 -25.21 -5.66
CA GLN A 165 5.78 -25.08 -5.89
C GLN A 165 5.48 -23.70 -6.48
N LYS A 166 4.51 -23.61 -7.38
CA LYS A 166 4.22 -22.40 -8.16
C LYS A 166 2.75 -22.00 -8.17
N PHE A 167 1.91 -22.63 -7.35
CA PHE A 167 0.52 -22.23 -7.20
C PHE A 167 0.36 -20.75 -6.82
N LEU A 168 -0.76 -20.15 -7.23
CA LEU A 168 -1.21 -18.81 -6.84
C LEU A 168 -0.20 -17.68 -7.10
N ARG A 169 0.65 -17.89 -8.11
CA ARG A 169 1.59 -16.94 -8.68
C ARG A 169 1.35 -16.83 -10.19
N GLY A 170 1.44 -15.62 -10.72
CA GLY A 170 1.33 -15.38 -12.16
C GLY A 170 1.36 -13.90 -12.49
N TYR A 171 1.52 -13.60 -13.77
CA TYR A 171 1.39 -12.26 -14.29
C TYR A 171 0.47 -12.23 -15.50
N GLN A 172 -0.06 -11.05 -15.77
CA GLN A 172 -0.75 -10.71 -17.01
C GLN A 172 -0.34 -9.32 -17.44
N VAL A 173 -0.37 -9.07 -18.75
CA VAL A 173 -0.09 -7.77 -19.33
C VAL A 173 -1.40 -7.03 -19.58
N THR A 174 -1.47 -5.76 -19.19
CA THR A 174 -2.67 -4.95 -19.37
C THR A 174 -3.00 -4.74 -20.85
N ASP A 175 -4.28 -4.91 -21.19
CA ASP A 175 -4.78 -4.72 -22.55
C ASP A 175 -4.92 -3.21 -22.92
N GLY A 176 -5.50 -2.93 -24.10
CA GLY A 176 -5.76 -1.56 -24.56
C GLY A 176 -6.69 -0.74 -23.64
N ASN A 177 -7.47 -1.39 -22.78
CA ASN A 177 -8.32 -0.77 -21.77
C ASN A 177 -7.63 -0.71 -20.40
N GLY A 178 -6.35 -1.05 -20.31
CA GLY A 178 -5.59 -1.09 -19.06
C GLY A 178 -5.99 -2.25 -18.14
N MET A 179 -6.61 -3.30 -18.68
CA MET A 179 -7.16 -4.40 -17.88
C MET A 179 -6.24 -5.61 -17.87
N ALA A 180 -6.00 -6.18 -16.69
CA ALA A 180 -5.36 -7.48 -16.51
C ALA A 180 -6.26 -8.40 -15.66
N HIS A 181 -6.48 -9.63 -16.13
CA HIS A 181 -7.49 -10.54 -15.58
C HIS A 181 -6.87 -11.80 -15.00
N PHE A 182 -7.33 -12.19 -13.81
CA PHE A 182 -6.90 -13.41 -13.15
C PHE A 182 -8.10 -14.21 -12.65
N THR A 183 -8.00 -15.53 -12.73
CA THR A 183 -8.82 -16.46 -11.97
C THR A 183 -7.96 -17.06 -10.87
N THR A 184 -8.35 -16.85 -9.63
CA THR A 184 -7.64 -17.31 -8.44
C THR A 184 -8.61 -17.81 -7.37
N ILE A 185 -8.15 -17.96 -6.13
CA ILE A 185 -8.96 -18.20 -4.94
C ILE A 185 -8.88 -17.02 -3.96
N TYR A 186 -9.89 -16.84 -3.13
CA TYR A 186 -9.82 -15.94 -1.99
C TYR A 186 -8.73 -16.43 -1.00
N PRO A 187 -7.72 -15.60 -0.64
CA PRO A 187 -6.59 -16.04 0.16
C PRO A 187 -6.98 -16.34 1.61
N GLY A 188 -6.20 -17.23 2.23
CA GLY A 188 -6.27 -17.50 3.65
C GLY A 188 -5.65 -16.40 4.51
N TRP A 189 -5.72 -16.60 5.83
CA TRP A 189 -5.04 -15.79 6.83
C TRP A 189 -3.76 -16.47 7.29
N TYR A 190 -2.77 -15.69 7.73
CA TYR A 190 -1.59 -16.18 8.44
C TYR A 190 -1.14 -15.15 9.48
N ASP A 191 -0.37 -15.61 10.46
CA ASP A 191 -0.08 -14.85 11.67
C ASP A 191 0.50 -13.46 11.40
N GLY A 192 0.01 -12.47 12.14
CA GLY A 192 0.46 -11.07 12.05
C GLY A 192 0.04 -10.29 10.81
N ARG A 193 -0.79 -10.84 9.90
CA ARG A 193 -1.20 -10.14 8.66
C ARG A 193 -2.70 -10.25 8.39
N ALA A 194 -3.32 -9.17 7.91
CA ALA A 194 -4.69 -9.25 7.36
C ALA A 194 -4.70 -10.14 6.10
N VAL A 195 -5.86 -10.63 5.66
CA VAL A 195 -5.98 -11.32 4.36
C VAL A 195 -5.65 -10.34 3.22
N HIS A 196 -4.76 -10.72 2.30
CA HIS A 196 -4.30 -9.84 1.22
C HIS A 196 -3.80 -10.63 -0.01
N ILE A 197 -3.75 -9.92 -1.14
CA ILE A 197 -3.07 -10.34 -2.36
C ILE A 197 -1.97 -9.32 -2.64
N HIS A 198 -0.75 -9.79 -2.87
CA HIS A 198 0.32 -8.92 -3.31
C HIS A 198 0.22 -8.67 -4.82
N PHE A 199 0.69 -7.49 -5.24
CA PHE A 199 0.88 -7.20 -6.64
C PHE A 199 2.13 -6.36 -6.88
N LYS A 200 2.71 -6.46 -8.08
CA LYS A 200 3.81 -5.63 -8.57
C LYS A 200 3.50 -5.22 -10.01
N MET A 201 3.77 -3.96 -10.35
CA MET A 201 3.60 -3.46 -11.71
C MET A 201 4.98 -3.21 -12.33
N ARG A 202 5.18 -3.69 -13.56
CA ARG A 202 6.41 -3.53 -14.36
C ARG A 202 6.06 -2.96 -15.74
N THR A 203 6.94 -2.13 -16.28
CA THR A 203 6.80 -1.44 -17.58
C THR A 203 8.05 -1.60 -18.40
#